data_AF-A0A8K0E7S9-F1
#
_entry.id   AF-A0A8K0E7S9-F1
#
_cell.length_a   1.000
_cell.length_b   1.000
_cell.length_c   1.000
_cell.angle_alpha   90.00
_cell.angle_beta   90.00
_cell.angle_gamma   90.00
#
_symmetry.space_group_name_H-M   'P 1'
#
loop_
_entity.id
_entity.type
_entity.pdbx_description
1 polymer ?
#
loop_
_entity_poly.entity_id
_entity_poly.type
_entity_poly.pdbx_seq_one_letter_code
_entity_poly.pdbx_strand_id
1 'polypeptide(L)'
;MTLYISPKPNVYMVGWSLGEVPPPTVVLNGRQHYFVLYGRGYSAPPWQMYLEFTDSVSDNLCYVFQTAMKNPEALVEIAMSTHHFDDLGVNTDELERLYNSMPEWVHTKGWASNYNQWTY
;
A
#
# COMPACT_ATOMS: atom_id res chain seq x y z
N MET A 1 0.86 -0.89 -9.31
CA MET A 1 0.74 -0.88 -7.84
C MET A 1 -0.30 0.14 -7.43
N THR A 2 -1.14 -0.20 -6.48
CA THR A 2 -2.14 0.69 -5.89
C THR A 2 -1.88 0.75 -4.40
N LEU A 3 -1.78 1.96 -3.84
CA LEU A 3 -1.53 2.19 -2.42
C LEU A 3 -2.67 3.03 -1.85
N TYR A 4 -3.27 2.53 -0.78
CA TYR A 4 -4.27 3.20 0.03
C TYR A 4 -3.65 3.51 1.38
N ILE A 5 -3.76 4.76 1.82
CA ILE A 5 -3.24 5.21 3.11
C ILE A 5 -4.37 5.90 3.84
N SER A 6 -4.72 5.43 5.03
CA SER A 6 -5.77 6.00 5.86
C SER A 6 -5.23 6.32 7.25
N PRO A 7 -4.79 7.57 7.48
CA PRO A 7 -4.48 8.01 8.83
C PRO A 7 -5.71 7.97 9.73
N LYS A 8 -5.50 7.80 11.03
CA LYS A 8 -6.55 8.01 12.04
C LYS A 8 -6.90 9.50 12.14
N PRO A 9 -8.06 9.86 12.74
CA PRO A 9 -8.39 11.25 13.01
C PRO A 9 -7.25 11.96 13.76
N ASN A 10 -6.97 13.20 13.35
CA ASN A 10 -5.87 14.02 13.87
C ASN A 10 -4.44 13.53 13.56
N VAL A 11 -4.29 12.52 12.69
CA VAL A 11 -2.99 12.14 12.13
C VAL A 11 -2.87 12.69 10.71
N TYR A 12 -1.77 13.36 10.42
CA TYR A 12 -1.53 14.05 9.15
C TYR A 12 -0.22 13.59 8.52
N MET A 13 -0.22 13.35 7.21
CA MET A 13 1.01 13.05 6.46
C MET A 13 1.78 14.35 6.21
N VAL A 14 3.03 14.41 6.65
CA VAL A 14 3.90 15.60 6.54
C VAL A 14 5.05 15.41 5.56
N GLY A 15 5.39 14.15 5.27
CA GLY A 15 6.47 13.79 4.37
C GLY A 15 6.24 12.42 3.73
N TRP A 16 6.80 12.23 2.54
CA TRP A 16 6.77 10.95 1.83
C TRP A 16 7.85 10.90 0.73
N SER A 17 8.14 9.71 0.21
CA SER A 17 9.15 9.52 -0.85
C SER A 17 8.57 9.19 -2.24
N LEU A 18 7.24 9.29 -2.43
CA LEU A 18 6.57 8.84 -3.66
C LEU A 18 6.39 9.95 -4.71
N GLY A 19 6.79 11.19 -4.39
CA GLY A 19 6.72 12.34 -5.28
C GLY A 19 7.02 13.64 -4.54
N GLU A 20 6.84 14.79 -5.21
CA GLU A 20 7.09 16.10 -4.62
C GLU A 20 6.06 16.47 -3.54
N VAL A 21 4.78 16.14 -3.77
CA VAL A 21 3.68 16.41 -2.83
C VAL A 21 2.69 15.24 -2.79
N PRO A 22 2.13 14.88 -1.62
CA PRO A 22 1.08 13.87 -1.52
C PRO A 22 -0.14 14.21 -2.39
N PRO A 23 -0.89 13.20 -2.90
CA PRO A 23 -2.11 13.46 -3.65
C PRO A 23 -3.17 14.10 -2.75
N PRO A 24 -4.18 14.80 -3.33
CA PRO A 24 -5.33 15.28 -2.58
C PRO A 24 -6.01 14.13 -1.82
N THR A 25 -6.49 14.42 -0.61
CA THR A 25 -7.21 13.44 0.19
C THR A 25 -8.68 13.36 -0.19
N VAL A 26 -9.25 12.18 0.01
CA VAL A 26 -10.70 11.97 0.00
C VAL A 26 -11.16 11.57 1.39
N VAL A 27 -12.33 12.05 1.82
CA VAL A 27 -12.89 11.68 3.13
C VAL A 27 -13.85 10.51 2.95
N LEU A 28 -13.52 9.35 3.52
CA LEU A 28 -14.37 8.16 3.54
C LEU A 28 -14.54 7.71 5.00
N ASN A 29 -15.78 7.46 5.40
CA ASN A 29 -16.13 7.08 6.78
C ASN A 29 -15.54 8.04 7.84
N GLY A 30 -15.54 9.35 7.55
CA GLY A 30 -15.02 10.39 8.46
C GLY A 30 -13.50 10.42 8.62
N ARG A 31 -12.75 9.65 7.82
CA ARG A 31 -11.28 9.62 7.83
C ARG A 31 -10.73 10.12 6.50
N GLN A 32 -9.55 10.72 6.54
CA GLN A 32 -8.82 11.09 5.33
C GLN A 32 -8.20 9.84 4.71
N HIS A 33 -8.21 9.77 3.39
CA HIS A 33 -7.58 8.70 2.62
C HIS A 33 -6.76 9.31 1.50
N TYR A 34 -5.55 8.77 1.32
CA TYR A 34 -4.71 9.03 0.16
C TYR A 34 -4.79 7.80 -0.75
N PHE A 35 -4.89 8.07 -2.04
CA PHE A 35 -4.90 7.06 -3.07
C PHE A 35 -3.77 7.32 -4.06
N VAL A 36 -2.91 6.33 -4.24
CA VAL A 36 -1.81 6.37 -5.20
C VAL A 36 -1.97 5.21 -6.16
N LEU A 37 -2.17 5.53 -7.43
CA LEU A 37 -2.07 4.57 -8.51
C LEU A 37 -0.73 4.75 -9.22
N TYR A 38 0.14 3.76 -9.06
CA TYR A 38 1.33 3.63 -9.88
C TYR A 38 1.04 2.65 -11.02
N GLY A 39 0.72 3.21 -12.19
CA GLY A 39 0.30 2.44 -13.37
C GLY A 39 1.44 1.89 -14.23
N ARG A 40 2.70 2.27 -13.96
CA ARG A 40 3.83 1.82 -14.79
C ARG A 40 4.32 0.46 -14.29
N GLY A 41 4.33 -0.55 -15.16
CA GLY A 41 5.09 -1.78 -14.91
C GLY A 41 6.57 -1.49 -15.15
N TYR A 42 7.42 -1.70 -14.15
CA TYR A 42 8.86 -1.54 -14.30
C TYR A 42 9.55 -2.73 -13.64
N SER A 43 10.51 -3.33 -14.34
CA SER A 43 11.43 -4.31 -13.73
C SER A 43 12.43 -3.55 -12.86
N ALA A 44 12.04 -3.23 -11.63
CA ALA A 44 12.85 -2.52 -10.64
C ALA A 44 13.20 -3.44 -9.46
N PRO A 45 14.35 -3.21 -8.80
CA PRO A 45 14.57 -3.71 -7.45
C PRO A 45 13.46 -3.25 -6.49
N PRO A 46 13.30 -3.90 -5.32
CA PRO A 46 12.36 -3.46 -4.30
C PRO A 46 12.54 -1.97 -3.97
N TRP A 47 11.45 -1.22 -3.99
CA TRP A 47 11.50 0.20 -3.64
C TRP A 47 11.51 0.38 -2.13
N GLN A 48 12.46 1.18 -1.67
CA GLN A 48 12.42 1.74 -0.34
C GLN A 48 11.60 3.01 -0.39
N MET A 49 10.52 3.04 0.39
CA MET A 49 9.66 4.20 0.51
C MET A 49 9.45 4.54 1.98
N TYR A 50 9.28 5.83 2.27
CA TYR A 50 8.93 6.29 3.60
C TYR A 50 7.65 7.12 3.56
N LEU A 51 6.92 7.08 4.67
CA LEU A 51 5.79 7.93 4.97
C LEU A 51 6.04 8.52 6.35
N GLU A 52 5.88 9.83 6.48
CA GLU A 52 6.06 10.55 7.73
C GLU A 52 4.71 11.14 8.16
N PHE A 53 4.35 10.85 9.40
CA PHE A 53 3.10 11.29 10.00
C PHE A 53 3.35 12.12 11.25
N THR A 54 2.44 13.05 11.52
CA THR A 54 2.37 13.80 12.77
C THR A 54 0.96 13.71 13.35
N ASP A 55 0.86 13.68 14.68
CA ASP A 55 -0.39 13.82 15.44
C ASP A 55 -0.56 15.25 16.01
N SER A 56 0.43 16.13 15.80
CA SER A 56 0.45 17.49 16.34
C SER A 56 0.20 18.54 15.25
N VAL A 57 -0.69 19.49 15.55
CA VAL A 57 -1.04 20.64 14.68
C VAL A 57 -0.06 21.80 14.89
N SER A 58 1.01 21.64 15.67
CA SER A 58 1.90 22.73 16.09
C SER A 58 3.37 22.44 15.77
N ASP A 59 4.11 23.49 15.40
CA ASP A 59 5.53 23.57 14.94
C ASP A 59 6.61 22.88 15.80
N ASN A 60 6.25 22.03 16.77
CA ASN A 60 7.16 21.24 17.58
C ASN A 60 7.03 19.75 17.24
N LEU A 61 7.81 19.32 16.24
CA LEU A 61 8.05 17.91 15.84
C LEU A 61 8.43 16.99 17.01
N CYS A 62 8.89 17.53 18.15
CA CYS A 62 9.29 16.75 19.33
C CYS A 62 8.14 16.09 20.11
N TYR A 63 6.86 16.46 19.89
CA TYR A 63 5.75 15.84 20.63
C TYR A 63 5.17 14.58 19.97
N VAL A 64 5.52 14.30 18.71
CA VAL A 64 4.98 13.18 17.91
C VAL A 64 5.29 11.81 18.53
N PHE A 65 6.44 11.68 19.18
CA PHE A 65 6.81 10.43 19.86
C PHE A 65 6.17 10.25 21.24
N GLN A 66 5.63 11.30 21.87
CA GLN A 66 5.16 11.18 23.26
C GLN A 66 3.71 10.70 23.38
N THR A 67 2.86 10.97 22.38
CA THR A 67 1.45 10.49 22.36
C THR A 67 1.35 9.06 21.83
N ALA A 68 2.10 8.73 20.77
CA ALA A 68 2.17 7.37 20.21
C ALA A 68 2.67 6.34 21.23
N MET A 69 3.54 6.76 22.17
CA MET A 69 4.00 5.90 23.27
C MET A 69 3.00 5.80 24.44
N LYS A 70 1.97 6.66 24.52
CA LYS A 70 1.01 6.67 25.62
C LYS A 70 -0.30 5.92 25.33
N ASN A 71 -0.68 5.80 24.06
CA ASN A 71 -1.74 4.90 23.60
C ASN A 71 -1.26 4.22 22.32
N PRO A 72 -0.96 2.90 22.33
CA PRO A 72 -0.44 2.17 21.18
C PRO A 72 -1.54 1.86 20.15
N GLU A 73 -2.54 2.74 20.01
CA GLU A 73 -3.50 2.59 18.93
C GLU A 73 -2.80 2.92 17.62
N ALA A 74 -2.91 2.01 16.66
CA ALA A 74 -2.30 2.18 15.36
C ALA A 74 -2.79 3.47 14.70
N LEU A 75 -1.84 4.31 14.32
CA LEU A 75 -1.98 5.67 13.81
C LEU A 75 -2.38 5.70 12.33
N VAL A 76 -2.04 4.66 11.56
CA VAL A 76 -2.30 4.60 10.13
C VAL A 76 -2.59 3.19 9.65
N GLU A 77 -3.56 3.07 8.74
CA GLU A 77 -3.83 1.85 7.99
C GLU A 77 -3.29 2.03 6.57
N ILE A 78 -2.49 1.07 6.12
CA ILE A 78 -1.90 1.07 4.79
C ILE A 78 -2.31 -0.22 4.09
N ALA A 79 -2.89 -0.11 2.91
CA ALA A 79 -3.18 -1.25 2.06
C ALA A 79 -2.51 -1.08 0.70
N MET A 80 -1.83 -2.12 0.25
CA MET A 80 -1.19 -2.17 -1.05
C MET A 80 -1.76 -3.33 -1.87
N SER A 81 -2.09 -3.05 -3.12
CA SER A 81 -2.34 -4.07 -4.12
C SER A 81 -1.28 -3.94 -5.22
N THR A 82 -0.59 -5.03 -5.51
CA THR A 82 0.34 -5.11 -6.63
C THR A 82 -0.11 -6.14 -7.63
N HIS A 83 0.33 -5.94 -8.86
CA HIS A 83 0.08 -6.82 -9.98
C HIS A 83 1.44 -7.32 -10.43
N HIS A 84 1.60 -8.63 -10.40
CA HIS A 84 2.77 -9.31 -10.91
C HIS A 84 2.39 -9.88 -12.28
N PHE A 85 3.10 -9.43 -13.31
CA PHE A 85 3.02 -10.01 -14.64
C PHE A 85 4.18 -10.98 -14.74
N ASP A 86 3.87 -12.26 -14.74
CA ASP A 86 4.85 -13.33 -14.66
C ASP A 86 5.48 -13.57 -16.03
N ASP A 87 6.70 -13.05 -16.20
CA ASP A 87 7.81 -13.77 -16.84
C ASP A 87 8.63 -14.57 -15.79
N LEU A 88 8.15 -14.64 -14.53
CA LEU A 88 8.93 -15.12 -13.37
C LEU A 88 9.04 -16.65 -13.25
N GLY A 89 8.46 -17.43 -14.17
CA GLY A 89 8.65 -18.87 -14.23
C GLY A 89 8.16 -19.64 -12.99
N VAL A 90 7.23 -19.07 -12.22
CA VAL A 90 6.72 -19.67 -10.97
C VAL A 90 5.58 -20.64 -11.29
N ASN A 91 5.92 -21.73 -11.98
CA ASN A 91 5.03 -22.88 -12.11
C ASN A 91 5.22 -23.75 -10.87
N THR A 92 4.32 -23.62 -9.89
CA THR A 92 4.22 -24.64 -8.85
C THR A 92 3.41 -25.82 -9.38
N ASP A 93 3.66 -27.02 -8.86
CA ASP A 93 2.90 -28.21 -9.23
C ASP A 93 1.38 -28.03 -9.01
N GLU A 94 0.99 -27.28 -7.97
CA GLU A 94 -0.40 -26.92 -7.70
C GLU A 94 -1.01 -26.08 -8.82
N LEU A 95 -0.25 -25.10 -9.31
CA LEU A 95 -0.70 -24.19 -10.36
C LEU A 95 -0.81 -24.93 -11.71
N GLU A 96 0.15 -25.80 -12.02
CA GLU A 96 0.08 -26.65 -13.21
C GLU A 96 -1.09 -27.64 -13.16
N ARG A 97 -1.34 -28.26 -11.99
CA ARG A 97 -2.53 -29.12 -11.80
C ARG A 97 -3.83 -28.35 -12.01
N LEU A 98 -3.91 -27.12 -11.52
CA LEU A 98 -5.07 -26.26 -11.73
C LEU A 98 -5.25 -25.92 -13.22
N TYR A 99 -4.18 -25.53 -13.92
CA TYR A 99 -4.24 -25.24 -15.35
C TYR A 99 -4.71 -26.45 -16.16
N ASN A 100 -4.17 -27.64 -15.87
CA ASN A 100 -4.54 -28.88 -16.56
C ASN A 100 -5.96 -29.37 -16.24
N SER A 101 -6.61 -28.85 -15.19
CA SER A 101 -8.00 -29.17 -14.86
C SER A 101 -9.03 -28.33 -15.64
N MET A 102 -8.59 -27.24 -16.29
CA MET A 102 -9.47 -26.33 -17.01
C MET A 102 -9.79 -26.82 -18.43
N PRO A 103 -10.97 -26.51 -18.99
CA PRO A 103 -11.30 -26.81 -20.38
C PRO A 103 -10.35 -26.16 -21.40
N GLU A 104 -10.18 -26.77 -22.59
CA GLU A 104 -9.26 -26.28 -23.64
C GLU A 104 -9.51 -24.85 -24.13
N TRP A 105 -10.72 -24.32 -23.95
CA TRP A 105 -11.08 -22.95 -24.33
C TRP A 105 -10.69 -21.90 -23.27
N VAL A 106 -10.20 -22.33 -22.11
CA VAL A 106 -9.72 -21.43 -21.05
C VAL A 106 -8.25 -21.11 -21.31
N HIS A 107 -7.95 -19.83 -21.46
CA HIS A 107 -6.57 -19.33 -21.47
C HIS A 107 -6.32 -18.53 -20.21
N THR A 108 -5.26 -18.88 -19.47
CA THR A 108 -4.79 -18.10 -18.34
C THR A 108 -3.78 -17.07 -18.82
N LYS A 109 -3.74 -15.92 -18.17
CA LYS A 109 -2.64 -14.97 -18.30
C LYS A 109 -1.80 -15.07 -17.03
N GLY A 110 -0.48 -15.00 -17.17
CA GLY A 110 0.45 -14.87 -16.04
C GLY A 110 0.30 -13.52 -15.35
N TRP A 111 -0.86 -13.28 -14.77
CA TRP A 111 -1.20 -12.05 -14.08
C TRP A 111 -1.76 -12.43 -12.71
N ALA A 112 -0.94 -12.24 -11.69
CA ALA A 112 -1.35 -12.39 -10.31
C ALA A 112 -1.51 -11.02 -9.66
N SER A 113 -2.41 -10.92 -8.69
CA SER A 113 -2.46 -9.78 -7.77
C SER A 113 -2.32 -10.27 -6.34
N ASN A 114 -1.51 -9.56 -5.58
CA ASN A 114 -1.43 -9.68 -4.13
C ASN A 114 -2.02 -8.43 -3.49
N TYR A 115 -2.70 -8.65 -2.38
CA TYR A 115 -3.18 -7.60 -1.49
C TYR A 115 -2.53 -7.81 -0.13
N ASN A 116 -1.93 -6.74 0.38
CA ASN A 116 -1.33 -6.72 1.69
C ASN A 116 -1.84 -5.48 2.44
N GLN A 117 -2.16 -5.66 3.71
CA GLN A 117 -2.63 -4.58 4.58
C GLN A 117 -1.85 -4.62 5.89
N TRP A 118 -1.48 -3.44 6.35
CA TRP A 118 -0.76 -3.23 7.58
C TRP A 118 -1.41 -2.11 8.38
N THR A 119 -1.22 -2.19 9.69
CA THR A 119 -1.72 -1.22 10.65
C THR A 119 -0.53 -0.86 11.53
N TYR A 120 -0.13 0.41 11.51
CA TYR A 120 1.05 0.95 12.21
C TYR A 120 0.63 2.00 13.19
#